data_AF-A0A645AQI5-F1
#
_entry.id   AF-A0A645AQI5-F1
#
_cell.length_a   1.000
_cell.length_b   1.000
_cell.length_c   1.000
_cell.angle_alpha   90.00
_cell.angle_beta   90.00
_cell.angle_gamma   90.00
#
_symmetry.space_group_name_H-M   'P 1'
#
loop_
_entity.id
_entity.type
_entity.pdbx_description
1 polymer ?
#
loop_
_entity_poly.entity_id
_entity_poly.type
_entity_poly.pdbx_seq_one_letter_code
_entity_poly.pdbx_strand_id
1 'polypeptide(L)' 'MKLIKVCGMREAVNIHEVEQSGADWMGFIFYPKSPRFVSEIPAYYLRKPNG' A
#
# COMPACT_ATOMS: atom_id res chain seq x y z
N MET A 1 -15.89 16.63 1.58
CA MET A 1 -15.23 15.44 0.99
C MET A 1 -14.29 14.85 2.03
N LYS A 2 -14.23 13.52 2.18
CA LYS A 2 -13.34 12.85 3.15
C LYS A 2 -12.28 12.07 2.38
N LEU A 3 -11.02 12.24 2.76
CA LEU A 3 -9.92 11.43 2.27
C LEU A 3 -9.73 10.22 3.18
N ILE A 4 -9.59 9.04 2.59
CA ILE A 4 -9.40 7.77 3.29
C ILE A 4 -7.98 7.28 3.01
N LYS A 5 -7.22 7.08 4.10
CA LYS A 5 -5.87 6.53 4.07
C LYS A 5 -5.82 5.20 4.81
N VAL A 6 -5.25 4.19 4.15
CA VAL A 6 -4.97 2.88 4.76
C VAL A 6 -3.46 2.72 4.97
N CYS A 7 -3.02 2.23 6.13
CA CYS A 7 -1.61 2.28 6.55
C CYS A 7 -1.06 0.91 6.97
N GLY A 8 0.21 0.66 6.66
CA GLY A 8 0.92 -0.55 7.06
C GLY A 8 0.57 -1.76 6.21
N MET A 9 0.39 -1.53 4.91
CA MET A 9 0.13 -2.61 3.98
C MET A 9 1.41 -3.40 3.69
N ARG A 10 1.28 -4.72 3.52
CA ARG A 10 2.39 -5.66 3.33
C ARG A 10 2.02 -6.81 2.40
N GLU A 11 0.83 -7.37 2.58
CA GLU A 11 0.38 -8.54 1.84
C GLU A 11 -0.21 -8.16 0.48
N ALA A 12 0.26 -8.79 -0.60
CA ALA A 12 -0.11 -8.45 -1.97
C ALA A 12 -1.64 -8.47 -2.20
N VAL A 13 -2.32 -9.50 -1.69
CA VAL A 13 -3.79 -9.65 -1.81
C VAL A 13 -4.50 -8.49 -1.12
N ASN A 14 -4.15 -8.19 0.12
CA ASN A 14 -4.79 -7.11 0.87
C ASN A 14 -4.55 -5.74 0.22
N ILE A 15 -3.34 -5.50 -0.31
CA ILE A 15 -3.08 -4.24 -1.00
C ILE A 15 -3.96 -4.12 -2.25
N HIS A 16 -4.14 -5.20 -3.02
CA HIS A 16 -5.00 -5.20 -4.20
C HIS A 16 -6.48 -4.97 -3.85
N GLU A 17 -6.98 -5.58 -2.78
CA GLU A 17 -8.34 -5.36 -2.29
C GLU A 17 -8.57 -3.91 -1.84
N VAL A 18 -7.61 -3.32 -1.13
CA VAL A 18 -7.69 -1.92 -0.69
C VAL A 18 -7.63 -0.97 -1.89
N GLU A 19 -6.82 -1.27 -2.90
CA GLU A 19 -6.80 -0.51 -4.16
C GLU A 19 -8.19 -0.49 -4.82
N GLN A 20 -8.87 -1.64 -4.87
CA GLN A 20 -10.21 -1.75 -5.44
C GLN A 20 -11.31 -1.12 -4.57
N SER A 21 -11.06 -0.96 -3.26
CA SER A 21 -12.04 -0.41 -2.32
C SER A 21 -12.30 1.09 -2.47
N GLY A 22 -11.46 1.80 -3.23
CA GLY A 22 -11.56 3.25 -3.42
C GLY A 22 -10.90 4.08 -2.32
N ALA A 23 -9.95 3.51 -1.59
CA ALA A 23 -9.10 4.29 -0.68
C ALA A 23 -8.26 5.29 -1.48
N ASP A 24 -8.20 6.55 -1.03
CA ASP A 24 -7.42 7.57 -1.71
C ASP A 24 -5.92 7.26 -1.61
N TRP A 25 -5.43 6.89 -0.42
CA TRP A 25 -4.01 6.66 -0.15
C TRP A 25 -3.74 5.33 0.55
N MET A 26 -2.60 4.71 0.21
CA MET A 26 -2.02 3.57 0.90
C MET A 26 -0.59 3.84 1.38
N GLY A 27 -0.24 3.31 2.55
CA GLY A 27 1.08 3.50 3.17
C GLY A 27 1.81 2.20 3.48
N PHE A 28 3.11 2.21 3.21
CA PHE A 28 4.06 1.14 3.52
C PHE A 28 4.93 1.53 4.71
N ILE A 29 5.34 0.55 5.53
CA ILE A 29 6.20 0.80 6.69
C ILE A 29 7.61 0.29 6.42
N PHE A 30 8.57 1.21 6.33
CA PHE A 30 10.00 0.91 6.14
C PHE A 30 10.81 0.91 7.46
N TYR A 31 10.13 0.77 8.60
CA TYR A 31 10.78 0.65 9.90
C TYR A 31 11.01 -0.82 10.27
N PRO A 32 12.27 -1.30 10.39
CA PRO A 32 12.57 -2.73 10.53
C PRO A 32 11.94 -3.43 11.75
N LYS A 33 11.67 -2.71 12.85
CA LYS A 33 11.05 -3.32 14.04
C LYS A 33 9.53 -3.42 13.96
N SER A 34 8.91 -2.90 12.90
CA SER A 34 7.46 -3.02 12.70
C SER A 34 7.11 -4.44 12.24
N PRO A 35 6.05 -5.08 12.77
CA PRO A 35 5.56 -6.35 12.23
C PRO A 35 5.04 -6.23 10.78
N ARG A 36 4.77 -5.00 10.34
CA ARG A 36 4.31 -4.65 8.98
C ARG A 36 5.44 -4.07 8.13
N PHE A 37 6.70 -4.34 8.49
CA PHE A 37 7.85 -3.91 7.73
C PHE A 37 7.82 -4.48 6.30
N VAL A 38 8.10 -3.62 5.33
CA VAL A 38 8.42 -3.98 3.95
C VAL A 38 9.78 -3.38 3.59
N SER A 39 10.61 -4.14 2.86
CA SER A 39 11.95 -3.72 2.43
C SER A 39 11.93 -2.83 1.20
N GLU A 40 10.89 -2.95 0.38
CA GLU A 40 10.74 -2.23 -0.88
C GLU A 40 9.25 -2.01 -1.19
N ILE A 41 8.97 -1.06 -2.08
CA ILE A 41 7.63 -0.89 -2.62
C ILE A 41 7.35 -2.09 -3.55
N PRO A 42 6.17 -2.73 -3.48
CA PRO A 42 5.85 -3.85 -4.36
C PRO A 42 6.05 -3.49 -5.83
N ALA A 43 6.77 -4.33 -6.58
CA ALA A 43 7.15 -4.07 -7.97
C ALA A 43 5.96 -3.76 -8.90
N TYR A 44 4.75 -4.24 -8.57
CA TYR A 44 3.55 -3.94 -9.35
C TYR A 44 3.17 -2.45 -9.33
N TYR A 45 3.54 -1.70 -8.29
CA TYR A 45 3.36 -0.24 -8.25
C TYR A 45 4.35 0.50 -9.14
N LEU A 46 5.56 -0.06 -9.34
CA LEU A 46 6.57 0.52 -10.23
C LEU A 46 6.19 0.33 -11.70
N ARG A 47 5.30 -0.61 -11.99
CA ARG A 47 4.88 -1.00 -13.34
C ARG A 47 3.54 -0.42 -13.79
N LYS A 48 2.73 0.16 -12.90
CA LYS A 48 1.56 0.89 -13.36
C LYS A 48 2.04 2.13 -14.11
N PRO A 49 1.88 2.24 -15.44
CA PRO A 49 2.05 3.52 -16.10
C PRO A 49 1.08 4.47 -15.39
N ASN A 50 1.60 5.64 -15.00
CA ASN A 50 0.83 6.69 -14.35
C ASN A 50 -0.59 6.73 -14.94
N GLY A 51 -1.58 6.41 -14.10
CA GLY A 51 -2.97 6.71 -14.41
C GLY A 51 -3.14 8.21 -14.59
#